data_AF-A0A0G2R8M2-F1
#
_entry.id   AF-A0A0G2R8M2-F1
#
_cell.length_a   1.000
_cell.length_b   1.000
_cell.length_c   1.000
_cell.angle_alpha   90.00
_cell.angle_beta   90.00
_cell.angle_gamma   90.00
#
_symmetry.space_group_name_H-M   'P 1'
#
loop_
_entity.id
_entity.type
_entity.pdbx_description
1 polymer ?
#
loop_
_entity_poly.entity_id
_entity_poly.type
_entity_poly.pdbx_seq_one_letter_code
_entity_poly.pdbx_strand_id
1 'polypeptide(L)'
;MKEQKWIHEGLITESLPNGMFWVRLDNEDLILGYVSGRIRRSFIRILPEDRVKIEVSRYDSTRSRIIYRLRNVTRIQTTSGFSTSTLLPMRIQFEVQNFKKLIFFQEMDSEFK
;
A
#
# COMPACT_ATOMS: atom_id res chain seq x y z
N MET A 1 -32.35 -20.01 0.92
CA MET A 1 -30.98 -20.56 1.10
C MET A 1 -29.99 -19.41 1.03
N LYS A 2 -29.05 -19.28 1.98
CA LYS A 2 -28.01 -18.25 1.90
C LYS A 2 -26.90 -18.77 0.98
N GLU A 3 -26.62 -18.06 -0.10
CA GLU A 3 -25.45 -18.35 -0.93
C GLU A 3 -24.17 -18.12 -0.12
N GLN A 4 -23.23 -19.05 -0.23
CA GLN A 4 -21.88 -18.87 0.29
C GLN A 4 -21.14 -17.87 -0.61
N LYS A 5 -20.66 -16.80 0.01
CA LYS A 5 -19.93 -15.72 -0.65
C LYS A 5 -18.44 -15.93 -0.45
N TRP A 6 -17.69 -16.03 -1.54
CA TRP A 6 -16.24 -16.13 -1.45
C TRP A 6 -15.64 -14.74 -1.56
N ILE A 7 -14.89 -14.34 -0.53
CA ILE A 7 -14.29 -13.00 -0.44
C ILE A 7 -12.79 -13.14 -0.64
N HIS A 8 -12.24 -12.33 -1.55
CA HIS A 8 -10.81 -12.22 -1.80
C HIS A 8 -10.36 -10.77 -1.69
N GLU A 9 -9.05 -10.59 -1.54
CA GLU A 9 -8.38 -9.29 -1.57
C GLU A 9 -7.59 -9.17 -2.88
N GLY A 10 -7.42 -7.94 -3.35
CA GLY A 10 -6.70 -7.66 -4.58
C GLY A 10 -6.36 -6.19 -4.75
N LEU A 11 -5.55 -5.92 -5.76
CA LEU A 11 -5.14 -4.59 -6.20
C LEU A 11 -5.82 -4.24 -7.51
N ILE A 12 -6.24 -2.98 -7.65
CA ILE A 12 -6.81 -2.50 -8.90
C ILE A 12 -5.68 -2.13 -9.84
N THR A 13 -5.66 -2.71 -11.03
CA THR A 13 -4.65 -2.44 -12.05
C THR A 13 -5.10 -1.31 -12.97
N GLU A 14 -6.30 -1.43 -13.54
CA GLU A 14 -6.80 -0.48 -14.55
C GLU A 14 -8.27 -0.15 -14.35
N SER A 15 -8.66 1.05 -14.77
CA SER A 15 -10.04 1.51 -14.78
C SER A 15 -10.58 1.56 -16.22
N LEU A 16 -11.72 0.91 -16.45
CA LEU A 16 -12.40 0.91 -17.74
C LEU A 16 -13.47 2.03 -17.79
N PRO A 17 -13.75 2.60 -18.97
CA PRO A 17 -14.70 3.72 -19.13
C PRO A 17 -16.15 3.36 -18.80
N ASN A 18 -16.50 2.07 -18.78
CA ASN A 18 -17.82 1.56 -18.40
C ASN A 18 -18.05 1.50 -16.87
N GLY A 19 -17.09 1.98 -16.07
CA GLY A 19 -17.13 1.90 -14.61
C GLY A 19 -16.83 0.50 -14.06
N MET A 20 -16.20 -0.36 -14.86
CA MET A 20 -15.58 -1.59 -14.41
C MET A 20 -14.08 -1.40 -14.18
N PHE A 21 -13.48 -2.30 -13.42
CA PHE A 21 -12.08 -2.23 -13.03
C PHE A 21 -11.44 -3.60 -13.22
N TRP A 22 -10.20 -3.61 -13.71
CA TRP A 22 -9.36 -4.80 -13.66
C TRP A 22 -8.77 -4.93 -12.27
N VAL A 23 -9.00 -6.06 -11.63
CA VAL A 23 -8.50 -6.37 -10.30
C VAL A 23 -7.55 -7.55 -10.41
N ARG A 24 -6.32 -7.36 -9.97
CA ARG A 24 -5.34 -8.43 -9.78
C ARG A 24 -5.50 -8.97 -8.36
N LEU A 25 -5.86 -10.25 -8.24
CA LEU A 25 -5.91 -10.93 -6.94
C LEU A 25 -4.50 -11.20 -6.44
N ASP A 26 -4.39 -11.47 -5.15
CA ASP A 26 -3.15 -11.98 -4.57
C ASP A 26 -2.77 -13.37 -5.16
N ASN A 27 -3.73 -14.08 -5.77
CA ASN A 27 -3.52 -15.32 -6.53
C ASN A 27 -2.99 -15.08 -7.96
N GLU A 28 -2.65 -13.84 -8.32
CA GLU A 28 -2.19 -13.39 -9.65
C GLU A 28 -3.23 -13.39 -10.77
N ASP A 29 -4.43 -13.91 -10.54
CA ASP A 29 -5.54 -13.83 -11.50
C ASP A 29 -6.00 -12.39 -11.74
N LEU A 30 -6.21 -12.05 -13.01
CA LEU A 30 -6.83 -10.80 -13.45
C LEU A 30 -8.33 -11.02 -13.68
N ILE A 31 -9.15 -10.31 -12.91
CA ILE A 31 -10.60 -10.44 -13.02
C ILE A 31 -11.27 -9.09 -13.23
N LEU A 32 -12.46 -9.14 -13.81
CA LEU A 32 -13.26 -7.97 -14.09
C LEU A 32 -14.21 -7.68 -12.92
N GLY A 33 -13.98 -6.57 -12.24
CA GLY A 33 -14.75 -6.14 -11.08
C GLY A 33 -15.73 -5.02 -11.41
N TYR A 34 -17.00 -5.18 -11.05
CA TYR A 34 -17.95 -4.08 -11.04
C TYR A 34 -18.19 -3.56 -9.63
N VAL A 35 -18.51 -2.28 -9.56
CA VAL A 35 -18.72 -1.57 -8.29
C VAL A 35 -20.06 -1.97 -7.67
N SER A 36 -20.06 -2.35 -6.39
CA SER A 36 -21.32 -2.60 -5.68
C SER A 36 -22.14 -1.32 -5.53
N GLY A 37 -23.47 -1.46 -5.48
CA GLY A 37 -24.37 -0.32 -5.25
C GLY A 37 -24.09 0.44 -3.95
N ARG A 38 -23.53 -0.25 -2.94
CA ARG A 38 -23.11 0.36 -1.67
C ARG A 38 -21.98 1.37 -1.87
N ILE A 39 -20.97 1.05 -2.69
CA ILE A 39 -19.89 1.98 -3.03
C ILE A 39 -20.44 3.19 -3.79
N ARG A 40 -21.32 2.96 -4.79
CA ARG A 40 -21.94 4.04 -5.57
C ARG A 40 -22.73 5.01 -4.67
N ARG A 41 -23.50 4.49 -3.71
CA ARG A 41 -24.25 5.31 -2.74
C ARG A 41 -23.34 6.03 -1.75
N SER A 42 -22.19 5.45 -1.42
CA SER A 42 -21.20 6.06 -0.52
C SER A 42 -20.29 7.08 -1.19
N PHE A 43 -20.44 7.31 -2.50
CA PHE A 43 -19.59 8.22 -3.30
C PHE A 43 -18.08 7.96 -3.17
N ILE A 44 -17.68 6.71 -2.87
CA ILE A 44 -16.27 6.35 -2.76
C ILE A 44 -15.70 6.25 -4.17
N ARG A 45 -14.70 7.10 -4.45
CA ARG A 45 -13.92 7.03 -5.69
C ARG A 45 -12.84 5.96 -5.55
N ILE A 46 -12.79 5.09 -6.54
CA ILE A 46 -11.82 4.03 -6.67
C ILE A 46 -10.81 4.46 -7.73
N LEU A 47 -9.53 4.40 -7.39
CA LEU A 47 -8.42 4.69 -8.29
C LEU A 47 -7.68 3.39 -8.62
N PRO A 48 -6.93 3.33 -9.74
CA PRO A 48 -5.91 2.30 -9.90
C PRO A 48 -4.91 2.34 -8.74
N GLU A 49 -4.30 1.20 -8.43
CA GLU A 49 -3.43 0.94 -7.27
C GLU A 49 -4.13 0.86 -5.90
N ASP A 50 -5.46 1.01 -5.84
CA ASP A 50 -6.19 0.81 -4.59
C ASP A 50 -6.31 -0.68 -4.23
N ARG A 51 -6.04 -1.00 -2.96
CA ARG A 51 -6.37 -2.30 -2.35
C ARG A 51 -7.88 -2.40 -2.11
N VAL A 52 -8.51 -3.45 -2.60
CA VAL A 52 -9.96 -3.68 -2.49
C VAL A 52 -10.32 -5.09 -2.07
N LYS A 53 -11.48 -5.23 -1.44
CA LYS A 53 -12.15 -6.50 -1.17
C LYS A 53 -13.19 -6.79 -2.25
N ILE A 54 -13.07 -7.97 -2.84
CA ILE A 54 -13.94 -8.46 -3.91
C ILE A 54 -14.72 -9.68 -3.45
N GLU A 55 -15.96 -9.77 -3.90
CA GLU A 55 -16.81 -10.95 -3.81
C GLU A 55 -16.78 -11.65 -5.17
N VAL A 56 -16.35 -12.91 -5.19
CA VAL A 56 -16.34 -13.73 -6.40
C VAL A 56 -17.54 -14.67 -6.36
N SER A 57 -18.25 -14.78 -7.49
CA SER A 57 -19.35 -15.72 -7.62
C SER A 57 -18.82 -17.14 -7.74
N ARG A 58 -19.53 -18.14 -7.18
CA ARG A 58 -19.14 -19.56 -7.34
C ARG A 58 -19.16 -20.01 -8.81
N TYR A 59 -20.04 -19.40 -9.60
CA TYR A 59 -20.29 -19.81 -10.97
C TYR A 59 -19.31 -19.17 -11.95
N ASP A 60 -18.86 -17.93 -11.67
CA ASP A 60 -18.00 -17.16 -12.56
C ASP A 60 -16.81 -16.59 -11.77
N SER A 61 -15.63 -17.20 -11.94
CA SER A 61 -14.37 -16.69 -11.38
C SER A 61 -13.84 -15.46 -12.10
N THR A 62 -14.32 -15.17 -13.32
CA THR A 62 -13.87 -14.04 -14.15
C THR A 62 -14.53 -12.72 -13.77
N ARG A 63 -15.67 -12.77 -13.08
CA ARG A 63 -16.46 -11.60 -12.69
C ARG A 63 -16.54 -11.50 -11.18
N SER A 64 -16.27 -10.30 -10.67
CA SER A 64 -16.41 -10.02 -9.24
C SER A 64 -17.18 -8.75 -8.95
N ARG A 65 -17.59 -8.64 -7.70
CA ARG A 65 -18.21 -7.45 -7.13
C ARG A 65 -17.28 -6.81 -6.12
N ILE A 66 -16.93 -5.55 -6.33
CA ILE A 66 -16.12 -4.78 -5.39
C ILE A 66 -16.99 -4.33 -4.21
N ILE A 67 -16.68 -4.84 -3.01
CA ILE A 67 -17.48 -4.57 -1.81
C ILE A 67 -16.94 -3.35 -1.06
N TYR A 68 -15.63 -3.31 -0.82
CA TYR A 68 -14.98 -2.28 0.00
C TYR A 68 -13.58 -1.94 -0.50
N ARG A 69 -13.17 -0.68 -0.28
CA ARG A 69 -11.79 -0.23 -0.40
C ARG A 69 -11.11 -0.33 0.97
N LEU A 70 -9.91 -0.89 1.00
CA LEU A 70 -9.08 -0.95 2.20
C LEU A 70 -8.35 0.40 2.35
N ARG A 71 -8.50 1.04 3.50
CA ARG A 71 -7.68 2.22 3.83
C ARG A 71 -6.34 1.75 4.36
N ASN A 72 -5.27 2.03 3.62
CA ASN A 72 -3.94 1.98 4.19
C ASN A 72 -3.80 3.15 5.16
N VAL A 73 -3.95 2.86 6.45
CA VAL A 73 -3.55 3.80 7.50
C VAL A 73 -2.04 3.77 7.55
N THR A 74 -1.41 4.58 6.70
CA THR A 74 0.01 4.89 6.88
C THR A 74 0.09 5.66 8.19
N ARG A 75 0.38 4.95 9.29
CA ARG A 75 0.87 5.60 10.50
C ARG A 75 2.18 6.26 10.10
N ILE A 76 2.11 7.55 9.83
CA ILE A 76 3.28 8.41 9.87
C ILE A 76 3.89 8.15 11.25
N GLN A 77 5.03 7.48 11.29
CA GLN A 77 5.80 7.36 12.52
C GLN A 77 6.30 8.77 12.80
N THR A 78 5.54 9.52 13.61
CA THR A 78 6.04 10.72 14.25
C THR A 78 7.05 10.25 15.29
N THR A 79 8.24 9.86 14.82
CA THR A 79 9.36 9.65 15.74
C THR A 79 9.71 11.03 16.23
N SER A 80 9.30 11.26 17.48
CA SER A 80 9.49 12.43 18.29
C SER A 80 10.95 12.89 18.29
N GLY A 81 11.26 13.84 17.40
CA GLY A 81 12.47 14.65 17.44
C GLY A 81 12.21 16.01 18.08
N PHE A 82 11.63 16.03 19.27
CA PHE A 82 11.66 17.23 20.13
C PHE A 82 12.87 17.09 21.07
N SER A 83 14.00 17.70 20.72
CA SER A 83 15.04 18.07 21.69
C SER A 83 15.21 19.58 21.69
N THR A 84 14.32 20.28 22.37
CA THR A 84 14.57 21.66 22.81
C THR A 84 15.43 21.61 24.07
N SER A 85 16.74 21.75 23.93
CA SER A 85 17.55 22.24 25.04
C SER A 85 18.70 23.10 24.51
N THR A 86 18.56 24.39 24.77
CA THR A 86 19.66 25.32 25.05
C THR A 86 20.29 26.05 23.85
N LEU A 87 19.83 27.28 23.62
CA LEU A 87 20.67 28.36 23.11
C LEU A 87 21.81 28.60 24.13
N LEU A 88 23.00 28.07 23.85
CA LEU A 88 24.26 28.65 24.33
C LEU A 88 24.98 29.27 23.13
N PRO A 89 25.54 30.49 23.29
CA PRO A 89 26.08 31.28 22.19
C PRO A 89 27.45 30.77 21.72
N MET A 90 27.70 30.97 20.43
CA MET A 90 29.01 31.12 19.76
C MET A 90 30.26 30.89 20.64
N ARG A 91 30.75 29.66 20.71
CA ARG A 91 32.20 29.38 20.88
C ARG A 91 32.47 27.93 20.52
N ILE A 92 33.62 27.70 19.89
CA ILE A 92 34.12 26.44 19.32
C ILE A 92 33.80 26.33 17.82
N GLN A 93 34.60 27.08 17.05
CA GLN A 93 35.03 26.65 15.73
C GLN A 93 36.14 25.58 15.90
N PHE A 94 36.27 24.74 14.87
CA PHE A 94 37.41 23.88 14.49
C PHE A 94 37.46 22.40 14.95
N GLU A 95 37.89 21.57 13.98
CA GLU A 95 38.21 20.13 13.99
C GLU A 95 37.02 19.18 14.25
N VAL A 96 36.57 18.29 13.36
CA VAL A 96 37.30 17.48 12.36
C VAL A 96 36.31 17.16 11.23
N GLN A 97 36.51 17.81 10.07
CA GLN A 97 36.05 17.26 8.80
C GLN A 97 37.00 16.10 8.45
N ASN A 98 36.43 14.98 8.05
CA ASN A 98 37.09 13.78 7.54
C ASN A 98 37.53 12.72 8.56
N PHE A 99 37.37 11.48 8.09
CA PHE A 99 37.83 10.22 8.68
C PHE A 99 36.87 9.56 9.67
N LYS A 100 35.92 8.81 9.09
CA LYS A 100 35.38 7.50 9.52
C LYS A 100 33.87 7.38 9.29
N LYS A 101 33.47 7.41 8.01
CA LYS A 101 32.23 6.72 7.58
C LYS A 101 32.35 6.05 6.21
N LEU A 102 33.59 5.84 5.75
CA LEU A 102 33.92 5.12 4.52
C LEU A 102 34.29 3.64 4.78
N ILE A 103 34.17 3.13 6.01
CA ILE A 103 34.55 1.74 6.35
C ILE A 103 33.32 0.82 6.50
N PHE A 104 32.10 1.34 6.44
CA PHE A 104 30.88 0.50 6.61
C PHE A 104 30.25 0.01 5.30
N PHE A 105 30.97 0.09 4.17
CA PHE A 105 30.49 -0.34 2.85
C PHE A 105 31.30 -1.49 2.24
N GLN A 106 32.22 -2.11 2.98
CA GLN A 106 33.14 -3.11 2.42
C GLN A 106 33.09 -4.50 3.11
N GLU A 107 32.14 -4.76 4.00
CA GLU A 107 32.15 -5.99 4.84
C GLU A 107 30.86 -6.83 4.81
N MET A 108 30.03 -6.71 3.77
CA MET A 108 28.93 -7.63 3.46
C MET A 108 28.79 -7.61 1.94
N ASP A 109 29.49 -8.45 1.16
CA ASP A 109 28.96 -9.74 0.69
C ASP A 109 30.11 -10.66 0.24
N SER A 110 30.96 -11.06 1.19
CA SER A 110 31.84 -12.24 1.02
C SER A 110 31.31 -13.40 1.85
N GLU A 111 30.02 -13.73 1.70
CA GLU A 111 29.45 -14.96 2.25
C GLU A 111 28.14 -15.32 1.53
N PHE A 112 28.24 -15.69 0.26
CA PHE A 112 27.39 -16.77 -0.23
C PHE A 112 28.19 -17.63 -1.21
N LYS A 113 28.30 -18.90 -0.81
CA LYS A 113 29.01 -20.01 -1.45
C LYS A 113 28.26 -20.51 -2.67
#